data_AF-A0A917HFJ0-F1
#
_entry.id   AF-A0A917HFJ0-F1
#
_cell.length_a   1.000
_cell.length_b   1.000
_cell.length_c   1.000
_cell.angle_alpha   90.00
_cell.angle_beta   90.00
_cell.angle_gamma   90.00
#
_symmetry.space_group_name_H-M   'P 1'
#
loop_
_entity.id
_entity.type
_entity.pdbx_description
1 polymer ?
#
loop_
_entity_poly.entity_id
_entity_poly.type
_entity_poly.pdbx_seq_one_letter_code
_entity_poly.pdbx_strand_id
1 'polypeptide(L)'
;MLQQRVNELKSAILNIVKDKVHVTGFMREEMLLLHLNEGSKCWSSLGLYDYQELDFSNIKSDALIIVQKDGKEINRYLYKRVYKDTIQFKDEDGKVLSLTITIRKSSYSSHYHLLTEKTSLLFDNNDDLSRFLLDKFGIDFSYKKLGGDLNEKYDSVRY
;
A
#
# COMPACT_ATOMS: atom_id res chain seq x y z
N MET A 1 -3.63 -13.87 14.39
CA MET A 1 -4.35 -12.60 14.62
C MET A 1 -4.70 -11.97 13.27
N LEU A 2 -5.78 -11.17 13.18
CA LEU A 2 -6.26 -10.64 11.89
C LEU A 2 -5.22 -9.74 11.18
N GLN A 3 -4.47 -8.92 11.93
CA GLN A 3 -3.39 -8.08 11.38
C GLN A 3 -2.34 -8.88 10.59
N GLN A 4 -1.84 -9.98 11.18
CA GLN A 4 -0.85 -10.85 10.52
C GLN A 4 -1.41 -11.40 9.21
N ARG A 5 -2.68 -11.81 9.21
CA ARG A 5 -3.34 -12.30 8.01
C ARG A 5 -3.44 -11.22 6.94
N VAL A 6 -3.85 -10.01 7.31
CA VAL A 6 -3.95 -8.87 6.38
C VAL A 6 -2.60 -8.53 5.75
N ASN A 7 -1.51 -8.56 6.53
CA ASN A 7 -0.15 -8.32 6.03
C ASN A 7 0.34 -9.40 5.05
N GLU A 8 -0.17 -10.62 5.15
CA GLU A 8 0.18 -11.73 4.26
C GLU A 8 -0.61 -11.76 2.96
N LEU A 9 -1.82 -11.19 2.95
CA LEU A 9 -2.73 -11.24 1.82
C LEU A 9 -2.21 -10.43 0.63
N LYS A 10 -2.44 -10.96 -0.57
CA LYS A 10 -2.09 -10.29 -1.83
C LYS A 10 -3.19 -9.37 -2.34
N SER A 11 -4.44 -9.58 -1.93
CA SER A 11 -5.58 -8.68 -2.08
C SER A 11 -6.72 -9.25 -1.24
N ALA A 12 -7.60 -8.41 -0.71
CA ALA A 12 -8.66 -8.87 0.17
C ALA A 12 -9.85 -7.91 0.25
N ILE A 13 -11.01 -8.48 0.56
CA ILE A 13 -12.16 -7.75 1.09
C ILE A 13 -12.28 -8.10 2.57
N LEU A 14 -12.31 -7.08 3.42
CA LEU A 14 -12.51 -7.18 4.87
C LEU A 14 -13.89 -6.61 5.20
N ASN A 15 -14.90 -7.47 5.33
CA ASN A 15 -16.26 -7.04 5.64
C ASN A 15 -16.53 -7.16 7.14
N ILE A 16 -16.66 -6.00 7.79
CA ILE A 16 -16.95 -5.87 9.21
C ILE A 16 -18.47 -5.99 9.39
N VAL A 17 -18.88 -7.00 10.15
CA VAL A 17 -20.28 -7.25 10.51
C VAL A 17 -20.33 -7.46 12.02
N LYS A 18 -20.95 -6.52 12.73
CA LYS A 18 -20.93 -6.45 14.21
C LYS A 18 -19.49 -6.45 14.75
N ASP A 19 -19.13 -7.46 15.54
CA ASP A 19 -17.84 -7.68 16.20
C ASP A 19 -16.92 -8.63 15.42
N LYS A 20 -17.29 -8.98 14.19
CA LYS A 20 -16.54 -9.92 13.35
C LYS A 20 -16.10 -9.30 12.03
N VAL A 21 -15.02 -9.84 11.48
CA VAL A 21 -14.50 -9.49 10.16
C VAL A 21 -14.49 -10.75 9.28
N HIS A 22 -15.31 -10.71 8.23
CA HIS A 22 -15.29 -11.69 7.16
C HIS A 22 -14.20 -11.30 6.16
N VAL A 23 -13.18 -12.13 6.04
CA VAL A 23 -12.05 -11.92 5.15
C VAL A 23 -12.22 -12.78 3.92
N THR A 24 -12.27 -12.15 2.75
CA THR A 24 -12.20 -12.83 1.45
C THR A 24 -10.88 -12.46 0.81
N GLY A 25 -9.96 -13.43 0.70
CA GLY A 25 -8.64 -13.24 0.12
C GLY A 25 -8.59 -13.58 -1.36
N PHE A 26 -7.74 -12.89 -2.11
CA PHE A 26 -7.52 -13.07 -3.54
C PHE A 26 -6.02 -13.20 -3.85
N MET A 27 -5.69 -13.85 -4.96
CA MET A 27 -4.29 -14.04 -5.36
C MET A 27 -3.60 -12.77 -5.89
N ARG A 28 -4.38 -11.77 -6.31
CA ARG A 28 -3.92 -10.49 -6.86
C ARG A 28 -5.10 -9.53 -7.02
N GLU A 29 -4.79 -8.26 -7.28
CA GLU A 29 -5.77 -7.18 -7.46
C GLU A 29 -6.80 -7.51 -8.53
N GLU A 30 -6.36 -8.02 -9.68
CA GLU A 30 -7.23 -8.28 -10.83
C GLU A 30 -8.32 -9.31 -10.52
N MET A 31 -8.01 -10.30 -9.68
CA MET A 31 -9.00 -11.30 -9.25
C MET A 31 -10.04 -10.69 -8.32
N LEU A 32 -9.62 -9.81 -7.41
CA LEU A 32 -10.55 -9.09 -6.57
C LEU A 32 -11.48 -8.20 -7.41
N LEU A 33 -10.93 -7.46 -8.38
CA LEU A 33 -11.73 -6.61 -9.27
C LEU A 33 -12.69 -7.43 -10.13
N LEU A 34 -12.27 -8.59 -10.66
CA LEU A 34 -13.14 -9.51 -11.40
C LEU A 34 -14.31 -10.01 -10.53
N HIS A 35 -14.03 -10.33 -9.26
CA HIS A 35 -15.06 -10.74 -8.31
C HIS A 35 -16.10 -9.63 -8.09
N LEU A 36 -15.66 -8.38 -7.92
CA LEU A 36 -16.58 -7.25 -7.71
C LEU A 36 -17.41 -6.92 -8.95
N ASN A 37 -16.79 -6.92 -10.13
CA ASN A 37 -17.44 -6.47 -11.35
C ASN A 37 -18.34 -7.54 -11.98
N GLU A 38 -17.94 -8.80 -11.89
CA GLU A 38 -18.59 -9.91 -12.61
C GLU A 38 -19.18 -10.97 -11.68
N GLY A 39 -19.00 -10.85 -10.36
CA GLY A 39 -19.44 -11.87 -9.40
C GLY A 39 -18.64 -13.17 -9.46
N SER A 40 -17.48 -13.15 -10.13
CA SER A 40 -16.63 -14.33 -10.35
C SER A 40 -16.14 -14.94 -9.04
N LYS A 41 -16.28 -16.27 -8.88
CA LYS A 41 -15.85 -17.01 -7.68
C LYS A 41 -14.35 -17.32 -7.67
N CYS A 42 -13.51 -16.28 -7.70
CA CYS A 42 -12.06 -16.37 -7.82
C CYS A 42 -11.30 -16.02 -6.52
N TRP A 43 -11.97 -16.14 -5.38
CA TRP A 43 -11.32 -16.00 -4.07
C TRP A 43 -10.40 -17.20 -3.80
N SER A 44 -9.28 -16.93 -3.15
CA SER A 44 -8.28 -17.94 -2.79
C SER A 44 -8.37 -18.40 -1.34
N SER A 45 -9.02 -17.61 -0.48
CA SER A 45 -9.23 -17.98 0.92
C SER A 45 -10.42 -17.23 1.50
N LEU A 46 -11.03 -17.84 2.52
CA LEU A 46 -12.07 -17.26 3.34
C LEU A 46 -11.65 -17.37 4.81
N GLY A 47 -11.98 -16.38 5.61
CA GLY A 47 -11.68 -16.39 7.04
C GLY A 47 -12.69 -15.56 7.84
N LEU A 48 -12.84 -15.91 9.11
CA LEU A 48 -13.66 -15.19 10.08
C LEU A 48 -12.80 -14.88 11.29
N TYR A 49 -12.74 -13.62 11.67
CA TYR A 49 -11.90 -13.14 12.76
C TYR A 49 -12.70 -12.19 13.66
N ASP A 50 -12.26 -12.04 14.90
CA ASP A 50 -12.72 -10.97 15.76
C ASP A 50 -12.29 -9.62 15.19
N TYR A 51 -13.13 -8.61 15.38
CA TYR A 51 -12.81 -7.24 15.02
C TYR A 51 -11.60 -6.75 15.85
N GLN A 52 -10.69 -6.11 15.14
CA GLN A 52 -9.57 -5.39 15.70
C GLN A 52 -9.31 -4.18 14.80
N GLU A 53 -8.84 -3.10 15.39
CA GLU A 53 -8.30 -1.98 14.62
C GLU A 53 -7.08 -2.47 13.82
N LEU A 54 -7.01 -2.09 12.54
CA LEU A 54 -6.00 -2.57 11.61
C LEU A 54 -5.12 -1.42 11.15
N ASP A 55 -3.81 -1.69 11.19
CA ASP A 55 -2.82 -0.84 10.57
C ASP A 55 -2.57 -1.32 9.13
N PHE A 56 -3.04 -0.54 8.16
CA PHE A 56 -2.84 -0.83 6.74
C PHE A 56 -1.48 -0.35 6.23
N SER A 57 -0.63 0.21 7.08
CA SER A 57 0.71 0.63 6.69
C SER A 57 1.57 -0.54 6.24
N ASN A 58 1.33 -1.75 6.74
CA ASN A 58 2.19 -2.91 6.51
C ASN A 58 1.67 -3.90 5.44
N ILE A 59 0.62 -3.53 4.70
CA ILE A 59 0.12 -4.39 3.61
C ILE A 59 1.17 -4.55 2.52
N LYS A 60 1.12 -5.65 1.75
CA LYS A 60 2.05 -5.87 0.64
C LYS A 60 1.90 -4.80 -0.44
N SER A 61 3.00 -4.53 -1.15
CA SER A 61 2.90 -3.75 -2.40
C SER A 61 2.03 -4.51 -3.39
N ASP A 62 1.28 -3.76 -4.19
CA ASP A 62 0.29 -4.27 -5.15
C ASP A 62 -0.89 -5.03 -4.53
N ALA A 63 -1.03 -5.00 -3.20
CA ALA A 63 -2.19 -5.55 -2.53
C ALA A 63 -3.34 -4.55 -2.45
N LEU A 64 -4.47 -4.89 -3.07
CA LEU A 64 -5.72 -4.17 -2.93
C LEU A 64 -6.48 -4.70 -1.71
N ILE A 65 -6.67 -3.86 -0.71
CA ILE A 65 -7.48 -4.15 0.47
C ILE A 65 -8.69 -3.23 0.48
N ILE A 66 -9.88 -3.82 0.41
CA ILE A 66 -11.15 -3.12 0.53
C ILE A 66 -11.73 -3.41 1.90
N VAL A 67 -12.05 -2.38 2.65
CA VAL A 67 -12.74 -2.49 3.94
C VAL A 67 -14.19 -2.13 3.74
N GLN A 68 -15.06 -3.03 4.18
CA GLN A 68 -16.50 -2.86 4.12
C GLN A 68 -17.09 -2.90 5.53
N LYS A 69 -18.21 -2.22 5.72
CA LYS A 69 -19.07 -2.34 6.89
C LYS A 69 -20.47 -2.70 6.42
N ASP A 70 -20.97 -3.83 6.88
CA ASP A 70 -22.28 -4.38 6.49
C ASP A 70 -22.45 -4.45 4.95
N GLY A 71 -21.39 -4.87 4.25
CA GLY A 71 -21.34 -5.00 2.79
C GLY A 71 -21.12 -3.70 2.02
N LYS A 72 -21.05 -2.54 2.68
CA LYS A 72 -20.76 -1.24 2.05
C LYS A 72 -19.30 -0.87 2.21
N GLU A 73 -18.63 -0.53 1.12
CA GLU A 73 -17.24 -0.05 1.16
C GLU A 73 -17.13 1.24 1.97
N ILE A 74 -16.17 1.26 2.89
CA ILE A 74 -15.83 2.44 3.70
C ILE A 74 -14.45 2.97 3.35
N ASN A 75 -13.46 2.09 3.17
CA ASN A 75 -12.08 2.45 2.87
C ASN A 75 -11.48 1.51 1.82
N ARG A 76 -10.49 2.02 1.09
CA ARG A 76 -9.74 1.27 0.09
C ARG A 76 -8.25 1.60 0.17
N TYR A 77 -7.42 0.57 0.16
CA TYR A 77 -5.97 0.69 0.27
C TYR A 77 -5.28 -0.07 -0.84
N LEU A 78 -4.34 0.59 -1.52
CA LEU A 78 -3.48 -0.01 -2.53
C LEU A 78 -2.21 0.82 -2.61
N TYR A 79 -1.07 0.18 -2.40
CA TYR A 79 0.22 0.83 -2.58
C TYR A 79 0.94 0.23 -3.79
N LYS A 80 1.25 1.07 -4.77
CA LYS A 80 2.05 0.69 -5.94
C LYS A 80 3.48 1.11 -5.75
N ARG A 81 4.43 0.20 -5.99
CA ARG A 81 5.85 0.53 -5.95
C ARG A 81 6.16 1.51 -7.08
N VAL A 82 6.77 2.64 -6.73
CA VAL A 82 7.15 3.68 -7.69
C VAL A 82 8.65 3.81 -7.88
N TYR A 83 9.43 3.38 -6.89
CA TYR A 83 10.88 3.42 -6.96
C TYR A 83 11.47 2.34 -6.06
N LYS A 84 12.60 1.76 -6.49
CA LYS A 84 13.40 0.85 -5.67
C LYS A 84 14.83 0.95 -6.12
N ASP A 85 15.72 1.19 -5.19
CA ASP A 85 17.15 1.29 -5.47
C ASP A 85 17.98 0.96 -4.23
N THR A 86 19.24 0.64 -4.45
CA THR A 86 20.23 0.42 -3.40
C THR A 86 21.22 1.57 -3.41
N ILE A 87 21.17 2.37 -2.36
CA ILE A 87 21.97 3.60 -2.22
C ILE A 87 23.16 3.34 -1.31
N GLN A 88 24.27 4.00 -1.58
CA GLN A 88 25.40 4.06 -0.67
C GLN A 88 25.41 5.41 0.05
N PHE A 89 25.55 5.39 1.37
CA PHE A 89 25.61 6.59 2.19
C PHE A 89 26.68 6.42 3.27
N LYS A 90 27.19 7.53 3.81
CA LYS A 90 28.12 7.50 4.93
C LYS A 90 27.35 7.64 6.23
N ASP A 91 27.68 6.84 7.23
CA ASP A 91 27.20 7.06 8.59
C ASP A 91 27.95 8.19 9.31
N GLU A 92 27.58 8.46 10.55
CA GLU A 92 28.17 9.50 11.40
C GLU A 92 29.68 9.30 11.63
N ASP A 93 30.15 8.06 11.54
CA ASP A 93 31.56 7.68 11.67
C ASP A 93 32.31 7.72 10.33
N GLY A 94 31.64 8.12 9.24
CA GLY A 94 32.20 8.23 7.89
C GLY A 94 32.32 6.90 7.14
N LYS A 95 31.78 5.80 7.68
CA LYS A 95 31.80 4.48 7.05
C LYS A 95 30.73 4.41 5.96
N VAL A 96 31.11 3.87 4.80
CA VAL A 96 30.19 3.66 3.68
C VAL A 96 29.31 2.45 3.98
N LEU A 97 28.00 2.69 4.04
CA LEU A 97 26.96 1.70 4.19
C LEU A 97 26.10 1.63 2.93
N SER A 98 25.49 0.48 2.70
CA SER A 98 24.53 0.25 1.62
C SER A 98 23.14 0.07 2.20
N LEU A 99 22.13 0.69 1.60
CA LEU A 99 20.74 0.60 2.01
C LEU A 99 19.84 0.43 0.79
N THR A 100 19.03 -0.62 0.80
CA THR A 100 17.95 -0.75 -0.19
C THR A 100 16.73 0.04 0.28
N ILE A 101 16.32 1.02 -0.52
CA ILE A 101 15.10 1.77 -0.32
C ILE A 101 14.05 1.34 -1.32
N THR A 102 12.80 1.25 -0.88
CA THR A 102 11.64 1.04 -1.74
C THR A 102 10.62 2.12 -1.43
N ILE A 103 10.23 2.88 -2.44
CA ILE A 103 9.18 3.89 -2.33
C ILE A 103 7.95 3.33 -3.02
N ARG A 104 6.81 3.43 -2.35
CA ARG A 104 5.50 3.09 -2.90
C ARG A 104 4.52 4.22 -2.66
N LYS A 105 3.61 4.44 -3.60
CA LYS A 105 2.60 5.48 -3.58
C LYS A 105 1.22 4.84 -3.37
N SER A 106 0.40 5.46 -2.54
CA SER A 106 -1.02 5.09 -2.44
C SER A 106 -1.72 5.40 -3.77
N SER A 107 -2.51 4.47 -4.29
CA SER A 107 -3.37 4.72 -5.46
C SER A 107 -4.61 5.54 -5.13
N TYR A 108 -4.97 5.64 -3.85
CA TYR A 108 -6.21 6.25 -3.37
C TYR A 108 -5.99 7.43 -2.41
N SER A 109 -4.74 7.85 -2.20
CA SER A 109 -4.39 9.04 -1.43
C SER A 109 -3.08 9.66 -1.94
N SER A 110 -2.72 10.85 -1.44
CA SER A 110 -1.44 11.50 -1.75
C SER A 110 -0.24 10.86 -1.05
N HIS A 111 -0.46 9.87 -0.19
CA HIS A 111 0.56 9.35 0.70
C HIS A 111 1.64 8.55 -0.04
N TYR A 112 2.87 8.69 0.45
CA TYR A 112 4.02 7.90 0.05
C TYR A 112 4.56 7.10 1.23
N HIS A 113 5.04 5.90 0.95
CA HIS A 113 5.69 5.03 1.93
C HIS A 113 7.14 4.81 1.51
N LEU A 114 8.06 5.14 2.41
CA LEU A 114 9.45 4.72 2.35
C LEU A 114 9.62 3.43 3.17
N LEU A 115 10.03 2.38 2.49
CA LEU A 115 10.37 1.09 3.09
C LEU A 115 11.87 0.85 2.97
N THR A 116 12.47 0.46 4.09
CA THR A 116 13.84 -0.04 4.18
C THR A 116 13.85 -1.33 4.98
N GLU A 117 15.01 -1.98 5.10
CA GLU A 117 15.15 -3.17 5.95
C GLU A 117 14.83 -2.92 7.43
N LYS A 118 15.00 -1.67 7.88
CA LYS A 118 14.87 -1.30 9.30
C LYS A 118 13.69 -0.37 9.59
N THR A 119 13.06 0.21 8.57
CA THR A 119 12.09 1.29 8.79
C THR A 119 10.98 1.29 7.75
N SER A 120 9.78 1.61 8.21
CA SER A 120 8.62 1.96 7.38
C SER A 120 8.16 3.36 7.78
N LEU A 121 8.27 4.33 6.88
CA LEU A 121 7.88 5.72 7.14
C LEU A 121 6.82 6.17 6.13
N LEU A 122 5.69 6.65 6.66
CA LEU A 122 4.61 7.24 5.89
C LEU A 122 4.80 8.75 5.78
N PHE A 123 4.61 9.28 4.58
CA PHE A 123 4.67 10.71 4.28
C PHE A 123 3.36 11.14 3.62
N ASP A 124 2.89 12.33 3.97
CA ASP A 124 1.59 12.83 3.49
C ASP A 124 1.58 13.15 1.99
N ASN A 125 2.76 13.50 1.45
CA ASN A 125 2.94 13.86 0.05
C ASN A 125 4.39 13.61 -0.43
N ASN A 126 4.61 13.82 -1.73
CA ASN A 126 5.92 13.65 -2.35
C ASN A 126 6.96 14.64 -1.83
N ASP A 127 6.57 15.87 -1.49
CA ASP A 127 7.51 16.93 -1.12
C ASP A 127 8.13 16.68 0.27
N ASP A 128 7.34 16.12 1.21
CA ASP A 128 7.82 15.67 2.51
C ASP A 128 8.81 14.51 2.36
N LEU A 129 8.49 13.53 1.50
CA LEU A 129 9.38 12.41 1.19
C LEU A 129 10.68 12.90 0.54
N SER A 130 10.60 13.76 -0.47
CA SER A 130 11.75 14.29 -1.20
C SER A 130 12.69 15.05 -0.28
N ARG A 131 12.15 15.92 0.59
CA ARG A 131 12.94 16.63 1.62
C ARG A 131 13.65 15.64 2.56
N PHE A 132 12.93 14.64 3.06
CA PHE A 132 13.53 13.64 3.93
C PHE A 132 14.66 12.86 3.26
N LEU A 133 14.48 12.44 2.00
CA LEU A 133 15.51 11.71 1.25
C LEU A 133 16.74 12.57 0.96
N LEU A 134 16.54 13.85 0.66
CA LEU A 134 17.63 14.80 0.44
C LEU A 134 18.40 15.06 1.73
N ASP A 135 17.69 15.37 2.83
CA ASP A 135 18.31 15.71 4.10
C ASP A 135 19.07 14.51 4.71
N LYS A 136 18.47 13.31 4.65
CA LYS A 136 19.02 12.13 5.31
C LYS A 136 20.04 11.37 4.46
N PHE A 137 19.84 11.35 3.14
CA PHE A 137 20.64 10.50 2.24
C PHE A 137 21.30 11.28 1.10
N GLY A 138 21.03 12.58 0.95
CA GLY A 138 21.56 13.38 -0.16
C GLY A 138 20.91 13.06 -1.51
N ILE A 139 19.71 12.46 -1.52
CA ILE A 139 19.05 12.00 -2.75
C ILE A 139 18.02 13.02 -3.22
N ASP A 140 18.24 13.58 -4.41
CA ASP A 140 17.22 14.36 -5.13
C ASP A 140 16.20 13.40 -5.78
N PHE A 141 15.14 13.09 -5.03
CA PHE A 141 14.01 12.32 -5.53
C PHE A 141 12.94 13.26 -6.09
N SER A 142 12.60 13.12 -7.38
CA SER A 142 11.44 13.78 -7.99
C SER A 142 10.57 12.75 -8.70
N TYR A 143 9.39 12.45 -8.13
CA TYR A 143 8.44 11.51 -8.72
C TYR A 143 8.01 11.91 -10.15
N LYS A 144 7.89 13.23 -10.42
CA LYS A 144 7.58 13.76 -11.77
C LYS A 144 8.67 13.43 -12.80
N LYS A 145 9.94 13.36 -12.41
CA LYS A 145 11.06 13.02 -13.32
C LYS A 145 11.08 11.53 -13.72
N LEU A 146 10.43 10.65 -12.96
CA LEU A 146 10.37 9.20 -13.21
C LEU A 146 9.20 8.76 -14.10
N GLY A 147 8.51 9.71 -14.76
CA GLY A 147 7.36 9.41 -15.64
C GLY A 147 6.05 9.14 -14.91
N GLY A 148 5.91 9.61 -13.66
CA GLY A 148 4.77 9.36 -12.78
C GLY A 148 3.44 10.07 -13.11
N ASP A 149 3.30 10.66 -14.30
CA ASP A 149 2.03 11.25 -14.79
C ASP A 149 1.42 10.39 -15.89
N LEU A 150 0.73 9.31 -15.48
CA LEU A 150 -0.26 8.61 -16.30
C LEU A 150 -1.37 8.13 -15.37
N ASN A 151 -2.22 9.05 -14.88
CA ASN A 151 -3.65 8.84 -14.59
C ASN A 151 -4.25 10.00 -13.78
N GLU A 152 -4.37 11.18 -14.38
CA GLU A 152 -5.38 12.20 -13.99
C GLU A 152 -6.64 12.10 -14.88
N LYS A 153 -6.98 10.90 -15.39
CA LYS A 153 -8.08 10.74 -16.37
C LYS A 153 -9.31 9.93 -15.92
N TYR A 154 -9.44 9.60 -14.64
CA TYR A 154 -10.60 8.82 -14.15
C TYR A 154 -11.51 9.56 -13.15
N ASP A 155 -11.53 10.89 -13.16
CA ASP A 155 -12.48 11.69 -12.37
C ASP A 155 -13.67 12.25 -13.18
N SER A 156 -13.97 11.66 -14.33
CA SER A 156 -15.12 12.09 -15.15
C SER A 156 -16.02 10.95 -15.61
N VAL A 157 -16.52 10.11 -14.70
CA VAL A 157 -17.82 9.43 -14.90
C VAL A 157 -18.51 9.24 -13.54
N ARG A 158 -19.28 10.24 -13.13
CA ARG A 158 -20.40 10.04 -12.20
C ARG A 158 -21.62 9.63 -13.02
N TYR A 159 -22.24 8.51 -12.67
CA TYR A 159 -23.66 8.25 -12.88
C TYR A 159 -24.28 7.90 -11.52
#